data_AF-A0AAW0M0P8-F1
#
_entry.id   AF-A0AAW0M0P8-F1
#
_cell.length_a   1.000
_cell.length_b   1.000
_cell.length_c   1.000
_cell.angle_alpha   90.00
_cell.angle_beta   90.00
_cell.angle_gamma   90.00
#
_symmetry.space_group_name_H-M   'P 1'
#
loop_
_entity.id
_entity.type
_entity.pdbx_description
1 polymer ?
#
loop_
_entity_poly.entity_id
_entity_poly.type
_entity_poly.pdbx_seq_one_letter_code
_entity_poly.pdbx_strand_id
1 'polypeptide(L)'
;MHPSGSSSSLGPGGLDLTQAFFKPIQRAGLPSPAKRHTKISVIGAGNVGMAIAQTILTQDLADEIVLIDAKPDKLRGEMLDLQHAAAFLPRTKIHASVDYELTVGSDLCIVTAGARQNPGESRLDLLQRNVALFKNIIPPLARFSPDTILLIVSNPVDVLTYVSWKLSGFPSNRVIGSGTNLDSSRFRFLIADHLDVNAQDVQAYIIGEHGDSSVALWSSISVGGVPILSFLENQQIAYEKVTLEKIHKEVIDSAYEVISLKGDPGIKNSLNND
;
A
#
# COMPACT_ATOMS: atom_id res chain seq x y z
N MET A 1 -29.59 23.82 2.60
CA MET A 1 -29.53 23.38 1.19
C MET A 1 -29.70 21.87 1.18
N HIS A 2 -30.74 21.36 0.51
CA HIS A 2 -30.92 19.91 0.35
C HIS A 2 -29.75 19.32 -0.46
N PRO A 3 -29.24 18.12 -0.12
CA PRO A 3 -28.30 17.43 -1.00
C PRO A 3 -29.08 17.01 -2.24
N SER A 4 -28.76 17.63 -3.38
CA SER A 4 -29.23 17.16 -4.69
C SER A 4 -28.67 15.76 -4.92
N GLY A 5 -29.54 14.75 -4.85
CA GLY A 5 -29.19 13.38 -5.22
C GLY A 5 -28.68 13.37 -6.66
N SER A 6 -27.46 12.90 -6.85
CA SER A 6 -26.88 12.62 -8.16
C SER A 6 -27.75 11.58 -8.87
N SER A 7 -28.57 12.02 -9.83
CA SER A 7 -29.35 11.12 -10.68
C SER A 7 -28.49 10.63 -11.85
N SER A 8 -27.66 9.60 -11.63
CA SER A 8 -26.95 8.91 -12.71
C SER A 8 -27.89 7.90 -13.39
N SER A 9 -28.83 8.40 -14.19
CA SER A 9 -29.76 7.60 -14.98
C SER A 9 -29.10 7.12 -16.29
N LEU A 10 -28.09 6.26 -16.17
CA LEU A 10 -27.30 5.75 -17.30
C LEU A 10 -27.87 4.45 -17.93
N GLY A 11 -28.95 3.88 -17.38
CA GLY A 11 -29.60 2.67 -17.92
C GLY A 11 -30.73 2.96 -18.93
N PRO A 12 -31.13 1.96 -19.75
CA PRO A 12 -32.29 2.08 -20.64
C PRO A 12 -33.54 2.48 -19.84
N GLY A 13 -34.27 3.52 -20.27
CA GLY A 13 -35.46 4.00 -19.58
C GLY A 13 -35.21 4.72 -18.25
N GLY A 14 -33.98 5.20 -18.00
CA GLY A 14 -33.64 5.97 -16.80
C GLY A 14 -33.36 5.11 -15.56
N LEU A 15 -33.08 3.82 -15.76
CA LEU A 15 -32.65 2.92 -14.69
C LEU A 15 -31.38 3.45 -14.00
N ASP A 16 -31.47 3.58 -12.68
CA ASP A 16 -30.37 3.93 -11.80
C ASP A 16 -29.39 2.75 -11.70
N LEU A 17 -28.40 2.72 -12.61
CA LEU A 17 -27.38 1.67 -12.64
C LEU A 17 -26.49 1.66 -11.39
N THR A 18 -26.51 2.72 -10.60
CA THR A 18 -25.70 2.85 -9.38
C THR A 18 -26.01 1.74 -8.38
N GLN A 19 -27.28 1.31 -8.29
CA GLN A 19 -27.70 0.21 -7.41
C GLN A 19 -27.32 -1.19 -7.93
N ALA A 20 -27.04 -1.31 -9.24
CA ALA A 20 -26.56 -2.57 -9.84
C ALA A 20 -25.07 -2.79 -9.57
N PHE A 21 -24.28 -1.70 -9.58
CA PHE A 21 -22.83 -1.77 -9.36
C PHE A 21 -22.42 -1.63 -7.89
N PHE A 22 -23.12 -0.79 -7.12
CA PHE A 22 -22.80 -0.51 -5.74
C PHE A 22 -23.91 -1.00 -4.81
N LYS A 23 -23.61 -2.01 -3.98
CA LYS A 23 -24.50 -2.38 -2.87
C LYS A 23 -24.24 -1.40 -1.71
N PRO A 24 -25.24 -0.60 -1.29
CA PRO A 24 -25.09 0.24 -0.11
C PRO A 24 -24.83 -0.65 1.11
N ILE A 25 -23.87 -0.27 1.94
CA ILE A 25 -23.69 -0.90 3.25
C ILE A 25 -24.90 -0.48 4.10
N GLN A 26 -25.88 -1.37 4.21
CA GLN A 26 -27.04 -1.17 5.08
C GLN A 26 -26.51 -1.09 6.52
N ARG A 27 -26.53 0.12 7.10
CA ARG A 27 -25.89 0.56 8.37
C ARG A 27 -24.49 1.17 8.27
N ALA A 28 -24.15 1.86 7.18
CA ALA A 28 -23.12 2.89 7.28
C ALA A 28 -23.62 3.97 8.28
N GLY A 29 -22.83 4.29 9.30
CA GLY A 29 -23.14 5.41 10.19
C GLY A 29 -23.29 6.71 9.40
N LEU A 30 -24.03 7.69 9.95
CA LEU A 30 -24.09 9.02 9.36
C LEU A 30 -22.65 9.54 9.16
N PRO A 31 -22.32 10.19 8.02
CA PRO A 31 -21.03 10.83 7.85
C PRO A 31 -20.80 11.78 9.02
N SER A 32 -19.72 11.55 9.76
CA SER A 32 -19.45 12.26 11.02
C SER A 32 -19.30 13.76 10.75
N PRO A 33 -20.09 14.64 11.38
CA PRO A 33 -19.96 16.07 11.25
C PRO A 33 -18.95 16.59 12.27
N ALA A 34 -17.66 16.44 11.98
CA ALA A 34 -16.53 17.16 12.59
C ALA A 34 -15.25 16.79 11.83
N LYS A 35 -14.24 17.67 11.84
CA LYS A 35 -12.86 17.30 11.49
C LYS A 35 -12.44 16.22 12.50
N ARG A 36 -12.63 14.94 12.15
CA ARG A 36 -12.30 13.80 13.01
C ARG A 36 -10.80 13.83 13.22
N HIS A 37 -10.39 13.88 14.48
CA HIS A 37 -8.99 13.73 14.85
C HIS A 37 -8.45 12.43 14.27
N THR A 38 -7.57 12.52 13.29
CA THR A 38 -7.03 11.36 12.56
C THR A 38 -5.70 10.95 13.16
N LYS A 39 -5.63 9.73 13.68
CA LYS A 39 -4.45 9.16 14.32
C LYS A 39 -3.91 7.97 13.51
N ILE A 40 -2.64 8.04 13.11
CA ILE A 40 -1.96 6.97 12.36
C ILE A 40 -0.77 6.45 13.16
N SER A 41 -0.66 5.13 13.30
CA SER A 41 0.52 4.48 13.88
C SER A 41 1.36 3.82 12.78
N VAL A 42 2.66 4.07 12.77
CA VAL A 42 3.63 3.41 11.89
C VAL A 42 4.52 2.51 12.74
N ILE A 43 4.48 1.21 12.44
CA ILE A 43 5.22 0.18 13.16
C ILE A 43 6.44 -0.20 12.32
N GLY A 44 7.61 0.12 12.85
CA GLY A 44 8.93 0.04 12.21
C GLY A 44 9.44 1.41 11.76
N ALA A 45 10.44 1.95 12.45
CA ALA A 45 11.15 3.18 12.07
C ALA A 45 12.34 2.86 11.15
N GLY A 46 12.14 1.97 10.18
CA GLY A 46 13.06 1.71 9.08
C GLY A 46 12.90 2.73 7.94
N ASN A 47 13.71 2.62 6.88
CA ASN A 47 13.64 3.55 5.75
C ASN A 47 12.22 3.63 5.14
N VAL A 48 11.52 2.49 5.04
CA VAL A 48 10.13 2.44 4.54
C VAL A 48 9.17 3.16 5.49
N GLY A 49 9.21 2.84 6.79
CA GLY A 49 8.33 3.48 7.76
C GLY A 49 8.56 4.98 7.89
N MET A 50 9.81 5.43 7.82
CA MET A 50 10.13 6.87 7.85
C MET A 50 9.70 7.60 6.58
N ALA A 51 9.84 6.99 5.39
CA ALA A 51 9.31 7.55 4.16
C ALA A 51 7.78 7.71 4.22
N ILE A 52 7.07 6.72 4.78
CA ILE A 52 5.63 6.79 5.01
C ILE A 52 5.28 7.89 6.01
N ALA A 53 5.97 7.96 7.15
CA ALA A 53 5.74 8.98 8.17
C ALA A 53 5.93 10.40 7.61
N GLN A 54 7.01 10.61 6.85
CA GLN A 54 7.28 11.89 6.19
C GLN A 54 6.21 12.24 5.14
N THR A 55 5.74 11.25 4.37
CA THR A 55 4.65 11.45 3.40
C THR A 55 3.34 11.85 4.09
N ILE A 56 2.98 11.18 5.20
CA ILE A 56 1.81 11.52 6.01
C ILE A 56 1.87 12.97 6.49
N LEU A 57 3.04 13.40 6.98
CA LEU A 57 3.24 14.75 7.49
C LEU A 57 3.19 15.80 6.37
N THR A 58 3.91 15.57 5.26
CA THR A 58 3.98 16.54 4.15
C THR A 58 2.67 16.67 3.37
N GLN A 59 1.83 15.64 3.37
CA GLN A 59 0.52 15.67 2.71
C GLN A 59 -0.65 16.02 3.65
N ASP A 60 -0.38 16.39 4.91
CA ASP A 60 -1.40 16.75 5.92
C ASP A 60 -2.48 15.65 6.12
N LEU A 61 -2.05 14.39 6.20
CA LEU A 61 -2.98 13.24 6.26
C LEU A 61 -3.43 12.87 7.68
N ALA A 62 -2.78 13.40 8.73
CA ALA A 62 -3.07 13.03 10.12
C ALA A 62 -2.84 14.20 11.11
N ASP A 63 -3.67 14.23 12.16
CA ASP A 63 -3.51 15.15 13.30
C ASP A 63 -2.51 14.59 14.33
N GLU A 64 -2.37 13.26 14.40
CA GLU A 64 -1.44 12.56 15.29
C GLU A 64 -0.76 11.39 14.58
N ILE A 65 0.57 11.30 14.70
CA ILE A 65 1.37 10.16 14.25
C ILE A 65 2.11 9.53 15.42
N VAL A 66 2.08 8.19 15.48
CA VAL A 66 2.80 7.40 16.48
C VAL A 66 3.79 6.48 15.79
N LEU A 67 5.07 6.59 16.13
CA LEU A 67 6.12 5.69 15.67
C LEU A 67 6.40 4.63 16.73
N ILE A 68 6.33 3.36 16.33
CA ILE A 68 6.70 2.22 17.19
C ILE A 68 7.90 1.49 16.58
N ASP A 69 8.97 1.31 17.34
CA ASP A 69 10.11 0.47 16.94
C ASP A 69 10.77 -0.15 18.18
N ALA A 70 11.43 -1.30 18.02
CA ALA A 70 12.15 -1.96 19.10
C ALA A 70 13.50 -1.30 19.43
N LYS A 71 14.00 -0.39 18.59
CA LYS A 71 15.29 0.31 18.77
C LYS A 71 15.08 1.72 19.34
N PRO A 72 15.13 1.92 20.67
CA PRO A 72 14.74 3.18 21.30
C PRO A 72 15.57 4.38 20.87
N ASP A 73 16.90 4.23 20.75
CA ASP A 73 17.78 5.34 20.36
C ASP A 73 17.54 5.79 18.92
N LYS A 74 17.39 4.82 18.01
CA LYS A 74 17.04 5.10 16.61
C LYS A 74 15.69 5.81 16.55
N LEU A 75 14.68 5.25 17.20
CA LEU A 75 13.34 5.78 17.23
C LEU A 75 13.29 7.23 17.76
N ARG A 76 14.04 7.51 18.82
CA ARG A 76 14.17 8.87 19.36
C ARG A 76 14.84 9.81 18.36
N GLY A 77 15.89 9.37 17.68
CA GLY A 77 16.57 10.15 16.64
C GLY A 77 15.64 10.53 15.50
N GLU A 78 14.91 9.55 14.96
CA GLU A 78 13.94 9.74 13.87
C GLU A 78 12.79 10.69 14.29
N MET A 79 12.29 10.56 15.53
CA MET A 79 11.26 11.46 16.07
C MET A 79 11.77 12.91 16.15
N LEU A 80 12.99 13.12 16.65
CA LEU A 80 13.58 14.46 16.77
C LEU A 80 13.76 15.11 15.39
N ASP A 81 14.18 14.34 14.39
CA ASP A 81 14.34 14.84 13.02
C ASP A 81 13.01 15.35 12.45
N LEU A 82 11.93 14.56 12.59
CA LEU A 82 10.59 14.99 12.17
C LEU A 82 10.08 16.20 12.96
N GLN A 83 10.35 16.26 14.27
CA GLN A 83 9.94 17.40 15.10
C GLN A 83 10.69 18.69 14.76
N HIS A 84 11.98 18.62 14.40
CA HIS A 84 12.72 19.78 13.94
C HIS A 84 12.22 20.29 12.59
N ALA A 85 11.70 19.41 11.73
CA ALA A 85 11.04 19.78 10.48
C ALA A 85 9.63 20.39 10.68
N ALA A 86 9.04 20.27 11.88
CA ALA A 86 7.64 20.65 12.14
C ALA A 86 7.34 22.14 11.87
N ALA A 87 8.34 23.02 11.89
CA ALA A 87 8.17 24.43 11.54
C ALA A 87 7.69 24.65 10.09
N PHE A 88 7.93 23.68 9.21
CA PHE A 88 7.56 23.72 7.78
C PHE A 88 6.41 22.77 7.43
N LEU A 89 5.87 22.07 8.44
CA LEU A 89 4.85 21.04 8.26
C LEU A 89 3.52 21.48 8.89
N PRO A 90 2.39 20.89 8.47
CA PRO A 90 1.13 21.01 9.18
C PRO A 90 1.27 20.65 10.67
N ARG A 91 0.36 21.16 11.49
CA ARG A 91 0.39 20.96 12.95
C ARG A 91 -0.04 19.53 13.32
N THR A 92 0.86 18.57 13.16
CA THR A 92 0.69 17.17 13.54
C THR A 92 1.43 16.87 14.85
N LYS A 93 0.79 16.16 15.78
CA LYS A 93 1.45 15.65 16.98
C LYS A 93 2.26 14.40 16.64
N ILE A 94 3.53 14.38 17.02
CA ILE A 94 4.44 13.27 16.74
C ILE A 94 4.85 12.62 18.05
N HIS A 95 4.51 11.35 18.20
CA HIS A 95 4.88 10.52 19.35
C HIS A 95 5.75 9.34 18.89
N ALA A 96 6.63 8.88 19.76
CA ALA A 96 7.40 7.67 19.50
C ALA A 96 7.62 6.88 20.79
N SER A 97 7.44 5.56 20.74
CA SER A 97 7.70 4.66 21.88
C SER A 97 8.01 3.24 21.44
N VAL A 98 8.68 2.48 22.30
CA VAL A 98 8.79 1.03 22.16
C VAL A 98 7.48 0.32 22.56
N ASP A 99 6.65 0.99 23.37
CA ASP A 99 5.41 0.46 23.93
C ASP A 99 4.19 0.72 23.04
N TYR A 100 3.46 -0.34 22.74
CA TYR A 100 2.27 -0.30 21.89
C TYR A 100 1.09 0.47 22.50
N GLU A 101 1.11 0.78 23.80
CA GLU A 101 0.03 1.54 24.45
C GLU A 101 -0.19 2.91 23.79
N LEU A 102 0.86 3.56 23.28
CA LEU A 102 0.72 4.82 22.56
C LEU A 102 -0.09 4.70 21.25
N THR A 103 -0.24 3.49 20.72
CA THR A 103 -1.06 3.26 19.53
C THR A 103 -2.56 3.33 19.82
N VAL A 104 -2.98 3.50 21.07
CA VAL A 104 -4.39 3.52 21.47
C VAL A 104 -5.23 4.49 20.62
N GLY A 105 -6.34 3.99 20.10
CA GLY A 105 -7.30 4.76 19.32
C GLY A 105 -6.82 5.17 17.92
N SER A 106 -5.82 4.49 17.35
CA SER A 106 -5.38 4.75 15.97
C SER A 106 -6.42 4.33 14.95
N ASP A 107 -6.68 5.19 13.97
CA ASP A 107 -7.58 4.91 12.84
C ASP A 107 -6.93 3.97 11.82
N LEU A 108 -5.60 4.08 11.66
CA LEU A 108 -4.79 3.27 10.77
C LEU A 108 -3.48 2.86 11.45
N CYS A 109 -3.17 1.57 11.41
CA CYS A 109 -1.88 1.02 11.84
C CYS A 109 -1.15 0.43 10.63
N ILE A 110 -0.03 1.06 10.25
CA ILE A 110 0.80 0.68 9.11
C ILE A 110 1.98 -0.16 9.61
N VAL A 111 2.04 -1.42 9.21
CA VAL A 111 3.07 -2.37 9.64
C VAL A 111 4.13 -2.51 8.57
N THR A 112 5.30 -1.91 8.83
CA THR A 112 6.50 -1.97 7.98
C THR A 112 7.63 -2.76 8.63
N ALA A 113 7.50 -3.09 9.92
CA ALA A 113 8.48 -3.86 10.66
C ALA A 113 8.59 -5.28 10.07
N GLY A 114 9.82 -5.69 9.80
CA GLY A 114 10.14 -6.99 9.24
C GLY A 114 11.58 -7.38 9.56
N ALA A 115 11.81 -8.69 9.61
CA ALA A 115 13.14 -9.26 9.64
C ALA A 115 13.85 -9.01 8.30
N ARG A 116 15.14 -8.72 8.37
CA ARG A 116 16.02 -8.72 7.19
C ARG A 116 16.54 -10.14 6.97
N GLN A 117 16.68 -10.53 5.71
CA GLN A 117 17.31 -11.80 5.37
C GLN A 117 18.77 -11.78 5.79
N ASN A 118 19.19 -12.82 6.49
CA ASN A 118 20.60 -13.03 6.79
C ASN A 118 21.31 -13.70 5.60
N PRO A 119 22.63 -13.50 5.42
CA PRO A 119 23.39 -14.22 4.40
C PRO A 119 23.21 -15.75 4.55
N GLY A 120 22.76 -16.41 3.47
CA GLY A 120 22.52 -17.85 3.43
C GLY A 120 21.18 -18.32 4.03
N GLU A 121 20.33 -17.41 4.53
CA GLU A 121 19.01 -17.76 5.08
C GLU A 121 18.01 -18.11 3.98
N SER A 122 17.24 -19.19 4.16
CA SER A 122 16.21 -19.57 3.20
C SER A 122 15.01 -18.62 3.25
N ARG A 123 14.25 -18.53 2.14
CA ARG A 123 12.99 -17.77 2.10
C ARG A 123 12.01 -18.23 3.18
N LEU A 124 11.97 -19.54 3.44
CA LEU A 124 11.07 -20.14 4.43
C LEU A 124 11.46 -19.72 5.85
N ASP A 125 12.76 -19.70 6.19
CA ASP A 125 13.23 -19.28 7.51
C ASP A 125 12.95 -17.80 7.76
N LEU A 126 13.19 -16.95 6.74
CA LEU A 126 12.85 -15.53 6.81
C LEU A 126 11.35 -15.33 7.05
N LEU A 127 10.50 -16.07 6.33
CA LEU A 127 9.05 -16.04 6.53
C LEU A 127 8.68 -16.45 7.95
N GLN A 128 9.26 -17.53 8.49
CA GLN A 128 8.99 -17.98 9.86
C GLN A 128 9.35 -16.92 10.90
N ARG A 129 10.49 -16.23 10.73
CA ARG A 129 10.89 -15.11 11.60
C ARG A 129 9.93 -13.93 11.50
N ASN A 130 9.48 -13.59 10.30
CA ASN A 130 8.47 -12.55 10.12
C ASN A 130 7.13 -12.93 10.78
N VAL A 131 6.69 -14.18 10.64
CA VAL A 131 5.48 -14.66 11.33
C VAL A 131 5.64 -14.61 12.85
N ALA A 132 6.80 -15.02 13.38
CA ALA A 132 7.09 -14.92 14.81
C ALA A 132 7.10 -13.47 15.31
N LEU A 133 7.65 -12.55 14.52
CA LEU A 133 7.60 -11.12 14.81
C LEU A 133 6.15 -10.62 14.83
N PHE A 134 5.34 -10.99 13.84
CA PHE A 134 3.93 -10.56 13.71
C PHE A 134 3.05 -11.06 14.87
N LYS A 135 3.35 -12.23 15.46
CA LYS A 135 2.70 -12.71 16.69
C LYS A 135 2.88 -11.76 17.87
N ASN A 136 3.94 -10.96 17.88
CA ASN A 136 4.21 -9.97 18.92
C ASN A 136 3.71 -8.56 18.55
N ILE A 137 3.55 -8.26 17.26
CA ILE A 137 3.12 -6.94 16.77
C ILE A 137 1.60 -6.83 16.71
N ILE A 138 0.93 -7.80 16.09
CA ILE A 138 -0.47 -7.66 15.68
C ILE A 138 -1.44 -7.71 16.88
N PRO A 139 -1.32 -8.65 17.85
CA PRO A 139 -2.28 -8.70 18.96
C PRO A 139 -2.30 -7.44 19.84
N PRO A 140 -1.15 -6.81 20.19
CA PRO A 140 -1.16 -5.52 20.88
C PRO A 140 -1.86 -4.41 20.09
N LEU A 141 -1.62 -4.30 18.78
CA LEU A 141 -2.30 -3.31 17.93
C LEU A 141 -3.82 -3.52 17.95
N ALA A 142 -4.27 -4.77 17.80
CA ALA A 142 -5.69 -5.10 17.85
C ALA A 142 -6.30 -4.85 19.24
N ARG A 143 -5.52 -5.02 20.31
CA ARG A 143 -5.94 -4.74 21.69
C ARG A 143 -6.09 -3.24 21.98
N PHE A 144 -5.09 -2.44 21.62
CA PHE A 144 -5.09 -1.00 21.92
C PHE A 144 -5.93 -0.20 20.94
N SER A 145 -6.10 -0.70 19.72
CA SER A 145 -6.88 -0.04 18.66
C SER A 145 -7.83 -1.03 17.97
N PRO A 146 -8.89 -1.48 18.68
CA PRO A 146 -9.79 -2.53 18.19
C PRO A 146 -10.58 -2.15 16.93
N ASP A 147 -10.72 -0.84 16.66
CA ASP A 147 -11.44 -0.30 15.49
C ASP A 147 -10.51 0.13 14.33
N THR A 148 -9.20 -0.09 14.46
CA THR A 148 -8.22 0.31 13.44
C THR A 148 -8.35 -0.49 12.15
N ILE A 149 -7.82 0.08 11.06
CA ILE A 149 -7.45 -0.66 9.85
C ILE A 149 -5.97 -1.02 9.94
N LEU A 150 -5.63 -2.27 9.63
CA LEU A 150 -4.24 -2.71 9.47
C LEU A 150 -3.83 -2.58 8.00
N LEU A 151 -2.77 -1.82 7.73
CA LEU A 151 -2.10 -1.75 6.44
C LEU A 151 -0.75 -2.44 6.53
N ILE A 152 -0.61 -3.61 5.90
CA ILE A 152 0.60 -4.42 5.93
C ILE A 152 1.47 -4.05 4.73
N VAL A 153 2.71 -3.67 5.00
CA VAL A 153 3.72 -3.31 4.00
C VAL A 153 4.92 -4.26 4.06
N SER A 154 5.15 -4.91 5.21
CA SER A 154 6.23 -5.89 5.38
C SER A 154 6.11 -7.06 4.41
N ASN A 155 7.24 -7.52 3.88
CA ASN A 155 7.30 -8.60 2.91
C ASN A 155 7.54 -9.98 3.54
N PRO A 156 7.01 -11.07 2.95
CA PRO A 156 6.14 -11.11 1.77
C PRO A 156 4.71 -10.64 2.09
N VAL A 157 4.27 -9.56 1.45
CA VAL A 157 3.11 -8.77 1.90
C VAL A 157 1.81 -9.55 1.86
N ASP A 158 1.59 -10.38 0.84
CA ASP A 158 0.35 -11.14 0.69
C ASP A 158 0.17 -12.17 1.82
N VAL A 159 1.25 -12.91 2.13
CA VAL A 159 1.27 -13.89 3.22
C VAL A 159 1.16 -13.21 4.58
N LEU A 160 1.91 -12.12 4.81
CA LEU A 160 1.87 -11.40 6.09
C LEU A 160 0.56 -10.65 6.31
N THR A 161 -0.15 -10.27 5.24
CA THR A 161 -1.52 -9.75 5.32
C THR A 161 -2.47 -10.83 5.82
N TYR A 162 -2.39 -12.03 5.26
CA TYR A 162 -3.18 -13.17 5.73
C TYR A 162 -2.88 -13.51 7.20
N VAL A 163 -1.60 -13.55 7.58
CA VAL A 163 -1.19 -13.81 8.97
C VAL A 163 -1.72 -12.73 9.92
N SER A 164 -1.63 -11.45 9.52
CA SER A 164 -2.17 -10.33 10.31
C SER A 164 -3.67 -10.42 10.49
N TRP A 165 -4.40 -10.86 9.46
CA TRP A 165 -5.84 -11.10 9.55
C TRP A 165 -6.17 -12.17 10.58
N LYS A 166 -5.45 -13.30 10.57
CA LYS A 166 -5.65 -14.36 11.55
C LYS A 166 -5.28 -13.96 12.97
N LEU A 167 -4.19 -13.21 13.14
CA LEU A 167 -3.70 -12.80 14.47
C LEU A 167 -4.52 -11.68 15.10
N SER A 168 -5.07 -10.76 14.29
CA SER A 168 -5.87 -9.63 14.79
C SER A 168 -7.28 -10.02 15.20
N GLY A 169 -7.85 -11.06 14.59
CA GLY A 169 -9.27 -11.40 14.73
C GLY A 169 -10.21 -10.38 14.07
N PHE A 170 -9.68 -9.47 13.25
CA PHE A 170 -10.47 -8.46 12.55
C PHE A 170 -11.27 -9.06 11.39
N PRO A 171 -12.37 -8.41 10.96
CA PRO A 171 -12.99 -8.74 9.68
C PRO A 171 -12.01 -8.40 8.54
N SER A 172 -12.07 -9.16 7.44
CA SER A 172 -11.10 -9.06 6.35
C SER A 172 -11.04 -7.68 5.69
N ASN A 173 -12.14 -6.93 5.69
CA ASN A 173 -12.20 -5.57 5.15
C ASN A 173 -11.40 -4.52 5.97
N ARG A 174 -10.79 -4.92 7.10
CA ARG A 174 -9.93 -4.05 7.92
C ARG A 174 -8.47 -4.50 7.92
N VAL A 175 -8.08 -5.47 7.09
CA VAL A 175 -6.70 -5.93 6.97
C VAL A 175 -6.31 -5.91 5.50
N ILE A 176 -5.49 -4.93 5.14
CA ILE A 176 -5.15 -4.59 3.76
C ILE A 176 -3.63 -4.75 3.60
N GLY A 177 -3.20 -5.45 2.56
CA GLY A 177 -1.79 -5.45 2.15
C GLY A 177 -1.53 -4.33 1.14
N SER A 178 -0.34 -3.75 1.13
CA SER A 178 0.06 -2.80 0.08
C SER A 178 0.05 -3.46 -1.31
N GLY A 179 0.32 -4.77 -1.36
CA GLY A 179 0.19 -5.62 -2.55
C GLY A 179 0.84 -5.02 -3.79
N THR A 180 0.15 -5.15 -4.92
CA THR A 180 0.60 -4.72 -6.24
C THR A 180 0.31 -3.25 -6.56
N ASN A 181 0.02 -2.40 -5.57
CA ASN A 181 -0.23 -0.98 -5.79
C ASN A 181 1.00 -0.27 -6.40
N LEU A 182 2.19 -0.56 -5.87
CA LEU A 182 3.45 -0.02 -6.40
C LEU A 182 3.78 -0.62 -7.77
N ASP A 183 3.51 -1.91 -7.99
CA ASP A 183 3.76 -2.57 -9.28
C ASP A 183 2.84 -2.01 -10.37
N SER A 184 1.57 -1.75 -10.04
CA SER A 184 0.64 -1.07 -10.94
C SER A 184 1.11 0.35 -11.25
N SER A 185 1.66 1.08 -10.27
CA SER A 185 2.26 2.41 -10.52
C SER A 185 3.47 2.33 -11.46
N ARG A 186 4.34 1.33 -11.28
CA ARG A 186 5.49 1.08 -12.18
C ARG A 186 5.03 0.72 -13.59
N PHE A 187 4.01 -0.12 -13.68
CA PHE A 187 3.44 -0.54 -14.95
C PHE A 187 2.84 0.65 -15.72
N ARG A 188 2.08 1.52 -15.02
CA ARG A 188 1.58 2.78 -15.59
C ARG A 188 2.70 3.69 -16.08
N PHE A 189 3.79 3.80 -15.31
CA PHE A 189 4.96 4.58 -15.69
C PHE A 189 5.61 4.05 -16.98
N LEU A 190 5.88 2.75 -17.07
CA LEU A 190 6.53 2.15 -18.26
C LEU A 190 5.66 2.25 -19.51
N ILE A 191 4.33 2.07 -19.37
CA ILE A 191 3.40 2.28 -20.49
C ILE A 191 3.40 3.76 -20.92
N ALA A 192 3.38 4.69 -19.96
CA ALA A 192 3.43 6.12 -20.25
C ALA A 192 4.71 6.52 -20.97
N ASP A 193 5.86 6.03 -20.51
CA ASP A 193 7.17 6.28 -21.13
C ASP A 193 7.20 5.73 -22.56
N HIS A 194 6.69 4.51 -22.77
CA HIS A 194 6.62 3.90 -24.10
C HIS A 194 5.74 4.68 -25.09
N LEU A 195 4.69 5.35 -24.60
CA LEU A 195 3.71 6.07 -25.41
C LEU A 195 3.95 7.59 -25.43
N ASP A 196 4.96 8.09 -24.72
CA ASP A 196 5.24 9.52 -24.51
C ASP A 196 4.01 10.31 -24.00
N VAL A 197 3.37 9.78 -22.96
CA VAL A 197 2.21 10.39 -22.28
C VAL A 197 2.44 10.51 -20.78
N ASN A 198 1.55 11.23 -20.08
CA ASN A 198 1.62 11.29 -18.63
C ASN A 198 1.10 9.97 -18.00
N ALA A 199 1.83 9.42 -17.03
CA ALA A 199 1.41 8.21 -16.29
C ALA A 199 0.06 8.36 -15.57
N GLN A 200 -0.36 9.59 -15.26
CA GLN A 200 -1.68 9.87 -14.70
C GLN A 200 -2.82 9.56 -15.69
N ASP A 201 -2.57 9.69 -17.00
CA ASP A 201 -3.54 9.42 -18.06
C ASP A 201 -3.63 7.93 -18.44
N VAL A 202 -2.66 7.13 -17.98
CA VAL A 202 -2.64 5.68 -18.14
C VAL A 202 -3.41 5.02 -17.00
N GLN A 203 -4.36 4.16 -17.33
CA GLN A 203 -4.97 3.20 -16.39
C GLN A 203 -4.47 1.80 -16.74
N ALA A 204 -3.76 1.17 -15.82
CA ALA A 204 -3.21 -0.17 -15.98
C ALA A 204 -3.00 -0.81 -14.60
N TYR A 205 -3.19 -2.12 -14.52
CA TYR A 205 -3.18 -2.84 -13.24
C TYR A 205 -2.31 -4.09 -13.32
N ILE A 206 -1.51 -4.27 -12.28
CA ILE A 206 -0.87 -5.53 -11.91
C ILE A 206 -1.68 -6.12 -10.76
N ILE A 207 -2.03 -7.40 -10.84
CA ILE A 207 -2.78 -8.12 -9.79
C ILE A 207 -2.06 -9.42 -9.41
N GLY A 208 -2.61 -10.14 -8.42
CA GLY A 208 -2.04 -11.40 -7.96
C GLY A 208 -1.01 -11.17 -6.86
N GLU A 209 0.06 -11.96 -6.88
CA GLU A 209 1.17 -11.83 -5.93
C GLU A 209 1.96 -10.53 -6.17
N HIS A 210 2.38 -9.86 -5.10
CA HIS A 210 3.44 -8.86 -5.17
C HIS A 210 4.80 -9.55 -5.37
N GLY A 211 5.27 -9.62 -6.61
CA GLY A 211 6.55 -10.23 -6.96
C GLY A 211 6.53 -10.93 -8.32
N ASP A 212 7.30 -12.02 -8.40
CA ASP A 212 7.62 -12.72 -9.65
C ASP A 212 6.38 -13.33 -10.32
N SER A 213 5.39 -13.79 -9.54
CA SER A 213 4.14 -14.36 -10.08
C SER A 213 3.03 -13.34 -10.31
N SER A 214 3.36 -12.04 -10.36
CA SER A 214 2.39 -10.98 -10.63
C SER A 214 1.78 -11.10 -12.03
N VAL A 215 0.54 -10.64 -12.20
CA VAL A 215 -0.22 -10.74 -13.45
C VAL A 215 -0.57 -9.36 -13.99
N ALA A 216 -0.05 -9.03 -15.17
CA ALA A 216 -0.43 -7.82 -15.89
C ALA A 216 -1.80 -7.96 -16.58
N LEU A 217 -2.74 -7.07 -16.24
CA LEU A 217 -4.08 -7.04 -16.85
C LEU A 217 -4.07 -6.24 -18.17
N TRP A 218 -3.47 -6.83 -19.21
CA TRP A 218 -3.35 -6.22 -20.54
C TRP A 218 -4.68 -5.71 -21.11
N SER A 219 -5.76 -6.47 -20.92
CA SER A 219 -7.10 -6.10 -21.40
C SER A 219 -7.70 -4.88 -20.72
N SER A 220 -7.16 -4.45 -19.58
CA SER A 220 -7.64 -3.29 -18.82
C SER A 220 -6.91 -1.98 -19.17
N ILE A 221 -5.86 -2.05 -19.98
CA ILE A 221 -5.02 -0.89 -20.27
C ILE A 221 -5.80 0.14 -21.09
N SER A 222 -5.88 1.36 -20.57
CA SER A 222 -6.42 2.50 -21.30
C SER A 222 -5.60 3.76 -21.11
N VAL A 223 -5.59 4.61 -22.14
CA VAL A 223 -4.98 5.94 -22.10
C VAL A 223 -6.03 6.97 -22.49
N GLY A 224 -6.26 7.96 -21.61
CA GLY A 224 -7.32 8.96 -21.81
C GLY A 224 -8.72 8.34 -21.95
N GLY A 225 -8.93 7.15 -21.38
CA GLY A 225 -10.18 6.38 -21.49
C GLY A 225 -10.31 5.51 -22.75
N VAL A 226 -9.31 5.50 -23.65
CA VAL A 226 -9.30 4.63 -24.84
C VAL A 226 -8.59 3.31 -24.52
N PRO A 227 -9.25 2.14 -24.63
CA PRO A 227 -8.61 0.84 -24.44
C PRO A 227 -7.59 0.58 -25.57
N ILE A 228 -6.29 0.52 -25.22
CA ILE A 228 -5.21 0.55 -26.23
C ILE A 228 -5.23 -0.70 -27.10
N LEU A 229 -5.27 -1.90 -26.50
CA LEU A 229 -5.16 -3.13 -27.27
C LEU A 229 -6.36 -3.32 -28.21
N SER A 230 -7.57 -3.03 -27.72
CA SER A 230 -8.77 -3.06 -28.56
C SER A 230 -8.74 -2.01 -29.67
N PHE A 231 -8.17 -0.82 -29.41
CA PHE A 231 -7.99 0.20 -30.44
C PHE A 231 -7.01 -0.28 -31.54
N LEU A 232 -5.86 -0.83 -31.16
CA LEU A 232 -4.86 -1.35 -32.10
C LEU A 232 -5.44 -2.48 -32.96
N GLU A 233 -6.16 -3.42 -32.35
CA GLU A 233 -6.83 -4.51 -33.06
C GLU A 233 -7.88 -3.99 -34.06
N ASN A 234 -8.71 -3.03 -33.65
CA ASN A 234 -9.74 -2.44 -34.51
C ASN A 234 -9.16 -1.65 -35.69
N GLN A 235 -8.02 -0.97 -35.48
CA GLN A 235 -7.32 -0.22 -36.51
C GLN A 235 -6.38 -1.11 -37.35
N GLN A 236 -6.32 -2.42 -37.07
CA GLN A 236 -5.39 -3.37 -37.70
C GLN A 236 -3.92 -2.93 -37.59
N ILE A 237 -3.58 -2.23 -36.50
CA ILE A 237 -2.21 -1.84 -36.18
C ILE A 237 -1.55 -3.01 -35.46
N ALA A 238 -0.50 -3.57 -36.05
CA ALA A 238 0.25 -4.64 -35.45
C ALA A 238 1.01 -4.17 -34.21
N TYR A 239 1.00 -5.00 -33.17
CA TYR A 239 1.87 -4.86 -32.00
C TYR A 239 2.52 -6.21 -31.68
N GLU A 240 3.74 -6.17 -31.16
CA GLU A 240 4.49 -7.37 -30.82
C GLU A 240 4.19 -7.78 -29.37
N LYS A 241 3.81 -9.05 -29.18
CA LYS A 241 3.64 -9.62 -27.82
C LYS A 241 4.93 -9.55 -27.01
N VAL A 242 6.07 -9.66 -27.68
CA VAL A 242 7.41 -9.53 -27.07
C VAL A 242 7.58 -8.19 -26.38
N THR A 243 7.05 -7.10 -26.94
CA THR A 243 7.08 -5.77 -26.30
C THR A 243 6.29 -5.75 -25.00
N LEU A 244 5.09 -6.35 -24.99
CA LEU A 244 4.26 -6.44 -23.80
C LEU A 244 4.95 -7.28 -22.70
N GLU A 245 5.46 -8.44 -23.07
CA GLU A 245 6.23 -9.31 -22.17
C GLU A 245 7.46 -8.60 -21.59
N LYS A 246 8.16 -7.81 -22.41
CA LYS A 246 9.29 -7.00 -21.96
C LYS A 246 8.88 -5.95 -20.93
N ILE A 247 7.79 -5.22 -21.16
CA ILE A 247 7.30 -4.21 -20.22
C ILE A 247 6.93 -4.86 -18.87
N HIS A 248 6.22 -5.98 -18.87
CA HIS A 248 5.88 -6.66 -17.62
C HIS A 248 7.11 -7.21 -16.91
N LYS A 249 8.07 -7.76 -17.65
CA LYS A 249 9.36 -8.17 -17.09
C LYS A 249 10.12 -6.99 -16.45
N GLU A 250 10.13 -5.83 -17.10
CA GLU A 250 10.74 -4.61 -16.55
C GLU A 250 10.05 -4.15 -15.26
N VAL A 251 8.73 -4.36 -15.09
CA VAL A 251 8.04 -4.08 -13.81
C VAL A 251 8.60 -4.95 -12.67
N ILE A 252 8.75 -6.25 -12.92
CA ILE A 252 9.28 -7.22 -11.96
C ILE A 252 10.75 -6.87 -11.64
N ASP A 253 11.55 -6.69 -12.69
CA ASP A 253 13.00 -6.42 -12.61
C ASP A 253 13.30 -5.06 -11.92
N SER A 254 12.44 -4.06 -12.07
CA SER A 254 12.59 -2.74 -11.44
C SER A 254 12.66 -2.81 -9.92
N ALA A 255 11.96 -3.76 -9.29
CA ALA A 255 12.05 -3.95 -7.84
C ALA A 255 13.46 -4.37 -7.43
N TYR A 256 14.05 -5.33 -8.16
CA TYR A 256 15.39 -5.85 -7.93
C TYR A 256 16.46 -4.82 -8.18
N GLU A 257 16.34 -4.08 -9.28
CA GLU A 257 17.30 -3.05 -9.66
C GLU A 257 17.41 -1.99 -8.56
N VAL A 258 16.28 -1.43 -8.12
CA VAL A 258 16.25 -0.39 -7.08
C VAL A 258 16.87 -0.89 -5.78
N ILE A 259 16.56 -2.12 -5.37
CA ILE A 259 17.11 -2.74 -4.15
C ILE A 259 18.63 -2.93 -4.28
N SER A 260 19.08 -3.41 -5.45
CA SER A 260 20.50 -3.66 -5.72
C SER A 260 21.33 -2.38 -5.71
N LEU A 261 20.78 -1.29 -6.26
CA LEU A 261 21.45 0.01 -6.38
C LEU A 261 21.44 0.80 -5.07
N LYS A 262 20.36 0.71 -4.28
CA LYS A 262 20.27 1.39 -2.98
C LYS A 262 21.05 0.70 -1.85
N GLY A 263 21.62 -0.47 -2.10
CA GLY A 263 22.51 -1.15 -1.16
C GLY A 263 21.78 -1.72 0.05
N ASP A 264 20.59 -2.31 -0.12
CA ASP A 264 19.97 -3.16 0.92
C ASP A 264 20.25 -4.65 0.61
N PRO A 265 21.42 -5.20 1.00
CA PRO A 265 21.89 -6.51 0.56
C PRO A 265 21.04 -7.69 1.06
N GLY A 266 20.11 -7.48 1.98
CA GLY A 266 19.26 -8.51 2.58
C GLY A 266 18.06 -8.95 1.73
N ILE A 267 17.95 -8.52 0.47
CA ILE A 267 16.87 -8.96 -0.44
C ILE A 267 17.43 -9.54 -1.76
N LYS A 268 18.75 -9.43 -2.01
CA LYS A 268 19.40 -10.00 -3.21
C LYS A 268 19.27 -11.52 -3.32
N ASN A 269 19.16 -12.20 -2.19
CA ASN A 269 19.08 -13.67 -2.10
C ASN A 269 17.66 -14.19 -1.87
N SER A 270 16.67 -13.32 -1.63
CA SER A 270 15.31 -13.77 -1.35
C SER A 270 14.53 -14.03 -2.62
N LEU A 271 15.04 -13.69 -3.81
CA LEU A 271 14.22 -13.67 -5.02
C LEU A 271 14.91 -14.25 -6.28
N ASN A 272 16.23 -14.44 -6.30
CA ASN A 272 16.96 -15.04 -7.45
C ASN A 272 17.16 -16.56 -7.41
N ASN A 273 16.55 -17.28 -6.47
CA ASN A 273 16.63 -18.75 -6.38
C ASN A 273 15.23 -19.35 -6.34
N ASP A 274 14.60 -19.42 -7.50
CA ASP A 274 13.70 -20.52 -7.89
C ASP A 274 14.31 -21.22 -9.11
#